data_AF-A0A257AX74-F1
#
_entry.id   AF-A0A257AX74-F1
#
_cell.length_a   1.000
_cell.length_b   1.000
_cell.length_c   1.000
_cell.angle_alpha   90.00
_cell.angle_beta   90.00
_cell.angle_gamma   90.00
#
_symmetry.space_group_name_H-M   'P 1'
#
loop_
_entity.id
_entity.type
_entity.pdbx_description
1 polymer ?
#
loop_
_entity_poly.entity_id
_entity_poly.type
_entity_poly.pdbx_seq_one_letter_code
_entity_poly.pdbx_strand_id
1 'polypeptide(L)'
;KLTVIAWLWARTVKSPNPAFSHVEVPLASTFVLSSKAGKEAYVEPVIEGEGYRFTVKVKGNPDFDEAAYARAKNGTKLARGANFECLLSKMPIEDRYIKAESMKRRMGARLMAIVAEGERGRVYLPPTPEHETAAQQAKPEWKPDQPMNRDTRDLVSGRGYGFFTWADLFTPRQLVALTTFADLVQEAMARVKRDYLGARAS
;
A
#
# COMPACT_ATOMS: atom_id res chain seq x y z
N LYS A 1 -4.41 -6.35 -23.88
CA LYS A 1 -4.00 -6.77 -22.51
C LYS A 1 -2.91 -5.80 -22.07
N LEU A 2 -3.04 -5.14 -20.92
CA LEU A 2 -2.01 -4.23 -20.40
C LEU A 2 -1.18 -4.94 -19.34
N THR A 3 0.11 -4.62 -19.26
CA THR A 3 1.02 -5.15 -18.24
C THR A 3 0.83 -4.35 -16.95
N VAL A 4 0.51 -5.03 -15.84
CA VAL A 4 0.44 -4.36 -14.54
C VAL A 4 1.84 -4.15 -13.98
N ILE A 5 2.15 -2.92 -13.58
CA ILE A 5 3.48 -2.50 -13.12
C ILE A 5 3.50 -2.05 -11.65
N ALA A 6 2.36 -1.67 -11.07
CA ALA A 6 2.28 -1.37 -9.65
C ALA A 6 0.86 -1.50 -9.09
N TRP A 7 0.78 -1.66 -7.78
CA TRP A 7 -0.45 -1.59 -6.98
C TRP A 7 -0.25 -0.56 -5.88
N LEU A 8 -1.17 0.39 -5.75
CA LEU A 8 -1.09 1.47 -4.79
C LEU A 8 -2.02 1.18 -3.62
N TRP A 9 -1.47 1.12 -2.41
CA TRP A 9 -2.16 0.68 -1.20
C TRP A 9 -2.20 1.78 -0.14
N ALA A 10 -3.28 1.86 0.60
CA ALA A 10 -3.34 2.60 1.86
C ALA A 10 -3.31 1.62 3.04
N ARG A 11 -2.60 1.96 4.11
CA ARG A 11 -2.79 1.29 5.41
C ARG A 11 -4.16 1.66 5.95
N THR A 12 -4.79 0.76 6.68
CA THR A 12 -6.12 1.01 7.28
C THR A 12 -6.13 0.80 8.79
N VAL A 13 -7.07 1.42 9.48
CA VAL A 13 -7.42 1.15 10.89
C VAL A 13 -8.94 1.12 11.05
N LYS A 14 -9.46 0.48 12.10
CA LYS A 14 -10.88 0.54 12.41
C LYS A 14 -11.30 1.97 12.78
N SER A 15 -12.49 2.39 12.37
CA SER A 15 -13.04 3.68 12.78
C SER A 15 -13.13 3.78 14.32
N PRO A 16 -12.73 4.90 14.94
CA PRO A 16 -12.96 5.13 16.38
C PRO A 16 -14.44 5.40 16.68
N ASN A 17 -15.26 5.71 15.68
CA ASN A 17 -16.70 5.87 15.84
C ASN A 17 -17.37 4.49 15.98
N PRO A 18 -18.09 4.19 17.08
CA PRO A 18 -18.76 2.92 17.28
C PRO A 18 -19.68 2.50 16.13
N ALA A 19 -20.40 3.44 15.51
CA ALA A 19 -21.31 3.18 14.39
C ALA A 19 -20.61 2.61 13.15
N PHE A 20 -19.33 2.93 12.96
CA PHE A 20 -18.51 2.49 11.82
C PHE A 20 -17.32 1.64 12.25
N SER A 21 -17.35 1.09 13.47
CA SER A 21 -16.25 0.32 14.06
C SER A 21 -15.88 -0.93 13.25
N HIS A 22 -16.79 -1.43 12.42
CA HIS A 22 -16.57 -2.53 11.50
C HIS A 22 -15.73 -2.12 10.27
N VAL A 23 -15.68 -0.83 9.92
CA VAL A 23 -15.04 -0.33 8.70
C VAL A 23 -13.55 -0.07 8.89
N GLU A 24 -12.77 -0.47 7.90
CA GLU A 24 -11.35 -0.16 7.78
C GLU A 24 -11.12 1.15 7.03
N VAL A 25 -10.83 2.22 7.76
CA VAL A 25 -10.61 3.56 7.22
C VAL A 25 -9.21 3.66 6.61
N PRO A 26 -9.06 4.16 5.37
CA PRO A 26 -7.76 4.33 4.72
C PRO A 26 -7.01 5.55 5.29
N LEU A 27 -5.76 5.35 5.66
CA LEU A 27 -4.83 6.36 6.15
C LEU A 27 -3.94 6.82 4.99
N ALA A 28 -4.44 7.74 4.17
CA ALA A 28 -3.76 8.21 2.96
C ALA A 28 -3.45 9.71 3.09
N SER A 29 -2.20 10.11 2.84
CA SER A 29 -1.83 11.53 2.83
C SER A 29 -2.16 12.24 1.51
N THR A 30 -2.52 11.47 0.49
CA THR A 30 -2.96 11.94 -0.82
C THR A 30 -3.69 10.80 -1.52
N PHE A 31 -4.67 11.16 -2.33
CA PHE A 31 -5.31 10.27 -3.30
C PHE A 31 -4.89 10.60 -4.74
N VAL A 32 -3.98 11.57 -4.96
CA VAL A 32 -3.47 11.90 -6.29
C VAL A 32 -2.55 10.77 -6.79
N LEU A 33 -2.84 10.29 -8.00
CA LEU A 33 -2.07 9.27 -8.70
C LEU A 33 -1.05 9.90 -9.67
N SER A 34 -1.44 10.99 -10.30
CA SER A 34 -0.61 11.76 -11.23
C SER A 34 -0.94 13.25 -11.09
N SER A 35 0.09 14.06 -10.90
CA SER A 35 -0.01 15.53 -10.87
C SER A 35 0.51 16.21 -12.13
N LYS A 36 0.84 15.42 -13.17
CA LYS A 36 1.37 15.95 -14.42
C LYS A 36 0.27 16.70 -15.17
N ALA A 37 0.54 17.94 -15.56
CA ALA A 37 -0.37 18.78 -16.33
C ALA A 37 -0.88 18.05 -17.59
N GLY A 38 -2.20 18.00 -17.76
CA GLY A 38 -2.88 17.30 -18.86
C GLY A 38 -2.87 15.77 -18.77
N LYS A 39 -2.35 15.20 -17.68
CA LYS A 39 -2.36 13.77 -17.36
C LYS A 39 -2.68 13.55 -15.87
N GLU A 40 -3.47 14.42 -15.28
CA GLU A 40 -3.86 14.34 -13.88
C GLU A 40 -4.75 13.12 -13.65
N ALA A 41 -4.55 12.45 -12.53
CA ALA A 41 -5.38 11.33 -12.12
C ALA A 41 -5.43 11.25 -10.59
N TYR A 42 -6.56 10.83 -10.05
CA TYR A 42 -6.74 10.64 -8.61
C TYR A 42 -7.67 9.47 -8.30
N VAL A 43 -7.56 8.99 -7.07
CA VAL A 43 -8.46 8.02 -6.48
C VAL A 43 -9.62 8.77 -5.84
N GLU A 44 -10.85 8.42 -6.21
CA GLU A 44 -12.05 8.93 -5.57
C GLU A 44 -12.64 7.87 -4.64
N PRO A 45 -12.69 8.11 -3.32
CA PRO A 45 -13.50 7.30 -2.42
C PRO A 45 -14.99 7.60 -2.63
N VAL A 46 -15.75 6.57 -3.01
CA VAL A 46 -17.22 6.62 -3.13
C VAL A 46 -17.82 5.94 -1.92
N ILE A 47 -18.66 6.66 -1.18
CA ILE A 47 -19.39 6.12 -0.02
C ILE A 47 -20.59 5.33 -0.52
N GLU A 48 -20.74 4.09 -0.04
CA GLU A 48 -21.82 3.19 -0.42
C GLU A 48 -22.39 2.55 0.85
N GLY A 49 -23.56 3.03 1.29
CA GLY A 49 -24.18 2.62 2.56
C GLY A 49 -23.27 2.88 3.75
N GLU A 50 -22.94 1.82 4.50
CA GLU A 50 -22.03 1.88 5.65
C GLU A 50 -20.55 1.66 5.27
N GLY A 51 -20.24 1.56 3.98
CA GLY A 51 -18.90 1.27 3.47
C GLY A 51 -18.40 2.28 2.45
N TYR A 52 -17.30 1.92 1.79
CA TYR A 52 -16.76 2.68 0.67
C TYR A 52 -16.05 1.76 -0.33
N ARG A 53 -15.94 2.25 -1.56
CA ARG A 53 -15.02 1.73 -2.56
C ARG A 53 -14.19 2.86 -3.17
N PHE A 54 -13.08 2.50 -3.77
CA PHE A 54 -12.26 3.42 -4.52
C PHE A 54 -12.55 3.31 -6.00
N THR A 55 -12.58 4.45 -6.68
CA THR A 55 -12.56 4.55 -8.14
C THR A 55 -11.39 5.40 -8.58
N VAL A 56 -11.12 5.43 -9.88
CA VAL A 56 -10.06 6.25 -10.46
C VAL A 56 -10.68 7.25 -11.43
N LYS A 57 -10.28 8.51 -11.30
CA LYS A 57 -10.68 9.62 -12.16
C LYS A 57 -9.46 10.13 -12.90
N VAL A 58 -9.58 10.33 -14.20
CA VAL A 58 -8.48 10.73 -15.08
C VAL A 58 -8.90 11.96 -15.88
N LYS A 59 -8.01 12.96 -15.94
CA LYS A 59 -8.22 14.20 -16.68
C LYS A 59 -8.55 13.89 -18.14
N GLY A 60 -9.60 14.53 -18.65
CA GLY A 60 -10.11 14.32 -20.01
C GLY A 60 -11.33 13.40 -20.07
N ASN A 61 -11.61 12.62 -19.01
CA ASN A 61 -12.86 11.89 -18.91
C ASN A 61 -14.00 12.81 -18.43
N PRO A 62 -15.26 12.55 -18.85
CA PRO A 62 -16.42 13.39 -18.46
C PRO A 62 -16.67 13.46 -16.96
N ASP A 63 -16.23 12.46 -16.21
CA ASP A 63 -16.46 12.31 -14.77
C ASP A 63 -15.32 12.88 -13.90
N PHE A 64 -14.38 13.61 -14.50
CA PHE A 64 -13.29 14.27 -13.78
C PHE A 64 -13.76 15.58 -13.13
N ASP A 65 -13.85 15.60 -11.80
CA ASP A 65 -14.10 16.82 -11.02
C ASP A 65 -12.79 17.49 -10.54
N GLU A 66 -12.56 18.74 -10.94
CA GLU A 66 -11.43 19.58 -10.53
C GLU A 66 -11.42 19.89 -9.03
N ALA A 67 -12.59 20.14 -8.44
CA ALA A 67 -12.70 20.41 -7.03
C ALA A 67 -12.39 19.15 -6.20
N ALA A 68 -12.85 17.98 -6.65
CA ALA A 68 -12.48 16.69 -6.07
C ALA A 68 -10.97 16.41 -6.22
N TYR A 69 -10.38 16.69 -7.38
CA TYR A 69 -8.94 16.57 -7.57
C TYR A 69 -8.15 17.48 -6.61
N ALA A 70 -8.59 18.72 -6.41
CA ALA A 70 -7.97 19.62 -5.45
C ALA A 70 -8.03 19.08 -4.01
N ARG A 71 -9.19 18.52 -3.60
CA ARG A 71 -9.35 17.86 -2.28
C ARG A 71 -8.50 16.60 -2.16
N ALA A 72 -8.35 15.83 -3.24
CA ALA A 72 -7.58 14.58 -3.26
C ALA A 72 -6.12 14.75 -2.86
N LYS A 73 -5.54 15.95 -2.99
CA LYS A 73 -4.16 16.24 -2.56
C LYS A 73 -3.90 15.98 -1.08
N ASN A 74 -4.94 16.11 -0.23
CA ASN A 74 -4.82 15.91 1.20
C ASN A 74 -5.17 14.47 1.64
N GLY A 75 -5.78 13.67 0.76
CA GLY A 75 -6.27 12.34 1.11
C GLY A 75 -7.21 12.39 2.31
N THR A 76 -6.96 11.56 3.32
CA THR A 76 -7.63 11.60 4.64
C THR A 76 -6.78 12.33 5.69
N LYS A 77 -5.71 13.04 5.32
CA LYS A 77 -4.81 13.67 6.28
C LYS A 77 -5.41 14.93 6.89
N LEU A 78 -5.29 15.09 8.22
CA LEU A 78 -5.71 16.30 8.92
C LEU A 78 -4.55 17.20 9.33
N ALA A 79 -3.44 16.63 9.81
CA ALA A 79 -2.31 17.41 10.32
C ALA A 79 -1.00 16.59 10.32
N ARG A 80 0.11 17.20 10.73
CA ARG A 80 1.39 16.51 10.96
C ARG A 80 1.20 15.34 11.96
N GLY A 81 2.06 14.32 11.87
CA GLY A 81 1.93 13.09 12.68
C GLY A 81 0.85 12.17 12.13
N ALA A 82 0.48 11.07 12.80
CA ALA A 82 -0.57 10.18 12.30
C ALA A 82 -1.98 10.67 12.65
N ASN A 83 -2.38 11.84 12.14
CA ASN A 83 -3.73 12.39 12.33
C ASN A 83 -4.50 12.39 11.02
N PHE A 84 -5.64 11.70 11.00
CA PHE A 84 -6.43 11.48 9.79
C PHE A 84 -7.93 11.67 10.06
N GLU A 85 -8.73 11.86 9.02
CA GLU A 85 -10.18 11.94 9.08
C GLU A 85 -10.80 10.59 8.72
N CYS A 86 -11.77 10.14 9.50
CA CYS A 86 -12.59 9.00 9.11
C CYS A 86 -13.39 9.36 7.86
N LEU A 87 -13.15 8.62 6.78
CA LEU A 87 -13.82 8.84 5.49
C LEU A 87 -15.36 8.86 5.60
N LEU A 88 -15.92 8.06 6.52
CA LEU A 88 -17.35 7.86 6.70
C LEU A 88 -17.92 8.81 7.76
N SER A 89 -17.40 8.75 8.99
CA SER A 89 -17.94 9.53 10.11
C SER A 89 -17.45 10.97 10.17
N LYS A 90 -16.43 11.33 9.37
CA LYS A 90 -15.70 12.61 9.44
C LYS A 90 -15.02 12.89 10.78
N MET A 91 -15.04 11.94 11.71
CA MET A 91 -14.37 12.08 12.99
C MET A 91 -12.84 12.00 12.83
N PRO A 92 -12.08 12.80 13.58
CA PRO A 92 -10.64 12.64 13.67
C PRO A 92 -10.24 11.26 14.20
N ILE A 93 -9.23 10.68 13.58
CA ILE A 93 -8.51 9.49 14.00
C ILE A 93 -7.12 9.95 14.42
N GLU A 94 -6.94 10.05 15.73
CA GLU A 94 -5.74 10.61 16.34
C GLU A 94 -4.56 9.63 16.32
N ASP A 95 -3.33 10.17 16.34
CA ASP A 95 -2.07 9.42 16.34
C ASP A 95 -2.01 8.34 17.44
N ARG A 96 -2.49 8.65 18.65
CA ARG A 96 -2.56 7.70 19.77
C ARG A 96 -3.44 6.50 19.48
N TYR A 97 -4.57 6.71 18.80
CA TYR A 97 -5.51 5.65 18.47
C TYR A 97 -4.93 4.75 17.37
N ILE A 98 -4.33 5.35 16.33
CA ILE A 98 -3.66 4.59 15.27
C ILE A 98 -2.53 3.74 15.83
N LYS A 99 -1.71 4.28 16.74
CA LYS A 99 -0.67 3.50 17.43
C LYS A 99 -1.26 2.37 18.26
N ALA A 100 -2.36 2.61 18.98
CA ALA A 100 -3.03 1.56 19.76
C ALA A 100 -3.58 0.43 18.86
N GLU A 101 -4.19 0.75 17.72
CA GLU A 101 -4.63 -0.24 16.74
C GLU A 101 -3.46 -1.02 16.12
N SER A 102 -2.39 -0.30 15.82
CA SER A 102 -1.14 -0.85 15.29
C SER A 102 -0.49 -1.85 16.24
N MET A 103 -0.37 -1.48 17.53
CA MET A 103 0.13 -2.36 18.60
C MET A 103 -0.74 -3.60 18.81
N LYS A 104 -2.05 -3.51 18.57
CA LYS A 104 -2.99 -4.64 18.61
C LYS A 104 -3.01 -5.46 17.31
N ARG A 105 -2.15 -5.16 16.34
CA ARG A 105 -2.10 -5.80 15.01
C ARG A 105 -3.44 -5.73 14.25
N ARG A 106 -4.18 -4.63 14.43
CA ARG A 106 -5.46 -4.37 13.74
C ARG A 106 -5.33 -3.41 12.55
N MET A 107 -4.11 -3.11 12.15
CA MET A 107 -3.87 -2.37 10.90
C MET A 107 -4.03 -3.29 9.70
N GLY A 108 -4.86 -2.86 8.75
CA GLY A 108 -5.05 -3.54 7.48
C GLY A 108 -4.36 -2.81 6.33
N ALA A 109 -4.74 -3.20 5.11
CA ALA A 109 -4.36 -2.53 3.88
C ALA A 109 -5.51 -2.62 2.88
N ARG A 110 -5.72 -1.53 2.12
CA ARG A 110 -6.75 -1.43 1.09
C ARG A 110 -6.14 -0.99 -0.23
N LEU A 111 -6.49 -1.65 -1.33
CA LEU A 111 -5.99 -1.30 -2.66
C LEU A 111 -6.73 -0.06 -3.14
N MET A 112 -5.97 0.99 -3.48
CA MET A 112 -6.52 2.26 -3.96
C MET A 112 -6.59 2.31 -5.49
N ALA A 113 -5.57 1.78 -6.16
CA ALA A 113 -5.49 1.78 -7.62
C ALA A 113 -4.49 0.72 -8.13
N ILE A 114 -4.71 0.31 -9.37
CA ILE A 114 -3.79 -0.54 -10.13
C ILE A 114 -3.13 0.35 -11.20
N VAL A 115 -1.82 0.22 -11.37
CA VAL A 115 -1.06 0.95 -12.39
C VAL A 115 -0.62 -0.03 -13.45
N ALA A 116 -1.00 0.22 -14.69
CA ALA A 116 -0.59 -0.56 -15.85
C ALA A 116 0.27 0.28 -16.81
N GLU A 117 1.11 -0.41 -17.56
CA GLU A 117 1.83 0.16 -18.69
C GLU A 117 0.87 0.37 -19.85
N GLY A 118 0.83 1.59 -20.38
CA GLY A 118 0.14 1.95 -21.60
C GLY A 118 1.10 2.56 -22.62
N GLU A 119 0.65 2.62 -23.87
CA GLU A 119 1.46 3.06 -25.03
C GLU A 119 2.09 4.45 -24.84
N ARG A 120 1.39 5.38 -24.18
CA ARG A 120 1.83 6.78 -23.98
C ARG A 120 2.04 7.14 -22.50
N GLY A 121 2.29 6.14 -21.67
CA GLY A 121 2.54 6.29 -20.23
C GLY A 121 1.68 5.38 -19.37
N ARG A 122 1.60 5.71 -18.07
CA ARG A 122 0.87 4.91 -17.10
C ARG A 122 -0.64 5.03 -17.30
N VAL A 123 -1.32 3.90 -17.23
CA VAL A 123 -2.78 3.80 -17.12
C VAL A 123 -3.12 3.48 -15.67
N TYR A 124 -4.05 4.24 -15.11
CA TYR A 124 -4.54 4.03 -13.76
C TYR A 124 -5.91 3.38 -13.82
N LEU A 125 -6.08 2.27 -13.11
CA LEU A 125 -7.27 1.45 -13.09
C LEU A 125 -7.83 1.39 -11.66
N PRO A 126 -9.16 1.34 -11.50
CA PRO A 126 -9.76 1.12 -10.19
C PRO A 126 -9.31 -0.23 -9.60
N PRO A 127 -9.30 -0.35 -8.26
CA PRO A 127 -8.99 -1.61 -7.60
C PRO A 127 -10.07 -2.63 -7.92
N THR A 128 -9.67 -3.91 -8.01
CA THR A 128 -10.62 -5.02 -8.13
C THR A 128 -10.39 -6.04 -7.01
N PRO A 129 -11.46 -6.73 -6.55
CA PRO A 129 -11.35 -7.72 -5.48
C PRO A 129 -10.37 -8.86 -5.79
N GLU A 130 -10.21 -9.22 -7.06
CA GLU A 130 -9.31 -10.30 -7.50
C GLU A 130 -7.86 -9.95 -7.19
N HIS A 131 -7.45 -8.69 -7.44
CA HIS A 131 -6.09 -8.23 -7.14
C HIS A 131 -5.83 -8.13 -5.64
N GLU A 132 -6.83 -7.74 -4.85
CA GLU A 132 -6.73 -7.76 -3.39
C GLU A 132 -6.57 -9.18 -2.86
N THR A 133 -7.43 -10.10 -3.32
CA THR A 133 -7.40 -11.51 -2.92
C THR A 133 -6.09 -12.17 -3.29
N ALA A 134 -5.60 -11.97 -4.52
CA ALA A 134 -4.31 -12.51 -4.97
C ALA A 134 -3.14 -11.97 -4.14
N ALA A 135 -3.20 -10.72 -3.66
CA ALA A 135 -2.16 -10.18 -2.78
C ALA A 135 -2.16 -10.83 -1.39
N GLN A 136 -3.34 -11.17 -0.87
CA GLN A 136 -3.52 -11.82 0.44
C GLN A 136 -3.15 -13.31 0.42
N GLN A 137 -3.20 -13.96 -0.73
CA GLN A 137 -2.84 -15.37 -0.89
C GLN A 137 -1.33 -15.64 -0.78
N ALA A 138 -0.49 -14.61 -0.93
CA ALA A 138 0.96 -14.77 -0.81
C ALA A 138 1.36 -15.17 0.61
N LYS A 139 1.98 -16.34 0.75
CA LYS A 139 2.46 -16.87 2.03
C LYS A 139 3.98 -17.05 1.95
N PRO A 140 4.77 -16.23 2.66
CA PRO A 140 6.21 -16.43 2.72
C PRO A 140 6.51 -17.72 3.50
N GLU A 141 7.36 -18.58 2.94
CA GLU A 141 7.85 -19.79 3.62
C GLU A 141 8.83 -19.43 4.74
N TRP A 142 9.58 -18.34 4.54
CA TRP A 142 10.55 -17.82 5.49
C TRP A 142 10.42 -16.30 5.63
N LYS A 143 10.76 -15.78 6.82
CA LYS A 143 10.90 -14.34 7.08
C LYS A 143 11.97 -14.09 8.15
N PRO A 144 12.64 -12.94 8.15
CA PRO A 144 13.60 -12.60 9.19
C PRO A 144 12.89 -12.38 10.54
N ASP A 145 13.42 -12.99 11.59
CA ASP A 145 12.92 -12.87 12.97
C ASP A 145 13.73 -11.89 13.83
N GLN A 146 14.79 -11.30 13.26
CA GLN A 146 15.66 -10.36 13.96
C GLN A 146 14.85 -9.17 14.52
N PRO A 147 14.94 -8.91 15.84
CA PRO A 147 14.24 -7.81 16.48
C PRO A 147 14.83 -6.47 16.05
N MET A 148 13.97 -5.46 15.93
CA MET A 148 14.37 -4.07 15.75
C MET A 148 14.66 -3.42 17.11
N ASN A 149 15.63 -2.50 17.16
CA ASN A 149 15.89 -1.72 18.37
C ASN A 149 14.64 -0.88 18.73
N ARG A 150 14.17 -0.97 19.98
CA ARG A 150 12.97 -0.28 20.48
C ARG A 150 13.28 0.95 21.32
N ASP A 151 14.54 1.16 21.69
CA ASP A 151 14.98 2.24 22.57
C ASP A 151 15.28 3.55 21.81
N THR A 152 15.22 3.50 20.48
CA THR A 152 15.38 4.68 19.60
C THR A 152 14.07 5.12 18.96
N ARG A 153 13.85 6.44 18.92
CA ARG A 153 12.71 7.05 18.20
C ARG A 153 12.93 7.13 16.69
N ASP A 154 14.12 6.79 16.18
CA ASP A 154 14.41 6.84 14.75
C ASP A 154 13.78 5.67 14.01
N LEU A 155 13.62 4.53 14.68
CA LEU A 155 12.98 3.34 14.14
C LEU A 155 11.49 3.30 14.46
N VAL A 156 10.72 2.70 13.56
CA VAL A 156 9.26 2.53 13.72
C VAL A 156 8.90 1.68 14.96
N SER A 157 9.77 0.75 15.33
CA SER A 157 9.69 -0.10 16.52
C SER A 157 9.66 0.69 17.83
N GLY A 158 10.45 1.77 17.94
CA GLY A 158 10.45 2.67 19.09
C GLY A 158 9.41 3.81 19.00
N ARG A 159 8.72 3.95 17.85
CA ARG A 159 7.65 4.94 17.65
C ARG A 159 6.26 4.45 18.10
N GLY A 160 6.13 3.18 18.48
CA GLY A 160 4.88 2.62 19.02
C GLY A 160 3.89 2.13 17.97
N TYR A 161 4.36 1.73 16.78
CA TYR A 161 3.51 1.18 15.71
C TYR A 161 3.53 -0.36 15.64
N GLY A 162 3.94 -1.07 16.71
CA GLY A 162 3.83 -2.54 16.74
C GLY A 162 4.67 -3.32 15.70
N PHE A 163 5.65 -2.67 15.04
CA PHE A 163 6.62 -3.32 14.17
C PHE A 163 7.84 -3.71 15.03
N PHE A 164 7.96 -4.98 15.41
CA PHE A 164 8.98 -5.43 16.36
C PHE A 164 10.14 -6.17 15.70
N THR A 165 9.94 -6.76 14.54
CA THR A 165 11.00 -7.38 13.74
C THR A 165 11.15 -6.72 12.39
N TRP A 166 12.28 -6.92 11.74
CA TRP A 166 12.50 -6.41 10.38
C TRP A 166 11.50 -6.96 9.36
N ALA A 167 10.97 -8.17 9.57
CA ALA A 167 9.92 -8.73 8.71
C ALA A 167 8.61 -7.96 8.79
N ASP A 168 8.27 -7.34 9.92
CA ASP A 168 6.99 -6.65 10.10
C ASP A 168 6.85 -5.46 9.12
N LEU A 169 7.97 -4.88 8.65
CA LEU A 169 7.98 -3.76 7.70
C LEU A 169 7.37 -4.12 6.34
N PHE A 170 7.36 -5.40 5.99
CA PHE A 170 6.99 -5.90 4.69
C PHE A 170 5.63 -6.59 4.74
N THR A 171 4.88 -6.48 3.65
CA THR A 171 3.68 -7.32 3.45
C THR A 171 4.11 -8.76 3.16
N PRO A 172 3.24 -9.78 3.40
CA PRO A 172 3.52 -11.17 3.03
C PRO A 172 3.95 -11.33 1.57
N ARG A 173 3.31 -10.57 0.65
CA ARG A 173 3.67 -10.56 -0.77
C ARG A 173 5.06 -9.99 -1.04
N GLN A 174 5.45 -8.92 -0.34
CA GLN A 174 6.80 -8.36 -0.46
C GLN A 174 7.84 -9.33 0.08
N LEU A 175 7.55 -10.03 1.18
CA LEU A 175 8.45 -11.06 1.72
C LEU A 175 8.64 -12.19 0.71
N VAL A 176 7.57 -12.74 0.13
CA VAL A 176 7.66 -13.75 -0.94
C VAL A 176 8.54 -13.26 -2.09
N ALA A 177 8.31 -12.04 -2.58
CA ALA A 177 9.12 -11.50 -3.69
C ALA A 177 10.60 -11.37 -3.32
N LEU A 178 10.92 -10.83 -2.14
CA LEU A 178 12.29 -10.64 -1.67
C LEU A 178 13.00 -11.99 -1.47
N THR A 179 12.34 -12.98 -0.89
CA THR A 179 12.93 -14.31 -0.71
C THR A 179 13.15 -15.00 -2.04
N THR A 180 12.17 -14.95 -2.97
CA THR A 180 12.33 -15.49 -4.31
C THR A 180 13.52 -14.85 -5.04
N PHE A 181 13.71 -13.53 -4.94
CA PHE A 181 14.88 -12.90 -5.55
C PHE A 181 16.20 -13.30 -4.89
N ALA A 182 16.23 -13.44 -3.57
CA ALA A 182 17.42 -13.92 -2.87
C ALA A 182 17.80 -15.35 -3.30
N ASP A 183 16.81 -16.23 -3.45
CA ASP A 183 17.02 -17.62 -3.91
C ASP A 183 17.52 -17.66 -5.36
N LEU A 184 16.92 -16.85 -6.24
CA LEU A 184 17.33 -16.76 -7.65
C LEU A 184 18.77 -16.26 -7.83
N VAL A 185 19.29 -15.44 -6.92
CA VAL A 185 20.70 -15.03 -6.95
C VAL A 185 21.62 -16.24 -6.75
N GLN A 186 21.30 -17.14 -5.81
CA GLN A 186 22.09 -18.36 -5.59
C GLN A 186 22.04 -19.28 -6.82
N GLU A 187 20.87 -19.43 -7.44
CA GLU A 187 20.73 -20.18 -8.68
C GLU A 187 21.56 -19.58 -9.83
N ALA A 188 21.50 -18.25 -10.00
CA ALA A 188 22.25 -17.55 -11.03
C ALA A 188 23.77 -17.74 -10.82
N MET A 189 24.26 -17.61 -9.59
CA MET A 189 25.66 -17.85 -9.26
C MET A 189 26.11 -19.28 -9.60
N ALA A 190 25.27 -20.28 -9.31
CA ALA A 190 25.56 -21.67 -9.63
C ALA A 190 25.64 -21.91 -11.15
N ARG A 191 24.76 -21.28 -11.93
CA ARG A 191 24.77 -21.33 -13.40
C ARG A 191 26.03 -20.70 -13.96
N VAL A 192 26.38 -19.48 -13.53
CA VAL A 192 27.60 -18.78 -13.95
C VAL A 192 28.86 -19.61 -13.68
N LYS A 193 28.95 -20.25 -12.50
CA LYS A 193 30.09 -21.11 -12.17
C LYS A 193 30.17 -22.34 -13.09
N ARG A 194 29.05 -22.95 -13.42
CA ARG A 194 28.98 -24.10 -14.35
C ARG A 194 29.43 -23.70 -15.75
N ASP A 195 28.91 -22.59 -16.26
CA ASP A 195 29.23 -22.10 -17.59
C ASP A 195 30.72 -21.75 -17.70
N TYR A 196 31.29 -21.14 -16.66
CA TYR A 196 32.72 -20.86 -16.59
C TYR A 196 33.59 -22.12 -16.64
N LEU A 197 33.22 -23.16 -15.88
CA LEU A 197 33.97 -24.42 -15.87
C LEU A 197 33.83 -25.18 -17.21
N GLY A 198 32.65 -25.18 -17.82
CA GLY A 198 32.42 -25.79 -19.13
C GLY A 198 33.20 -25.11 -20.25
N ALA A 199 33.26 -23.78 -20.23
CA ALA A 199 34.05 -22.99 -21.19
C ALA A 199 35.56 -23.20 -21.03
N ARG A 200 36.04 -23.58 -19.83
CA ARG A 200 37.46 -23.92 -19.58
C ARG A 200 37.85 -25.34 -19.99
N ALA A 201 36.88 -26.24 -20.12
CA ALA A 201 37.11 -27.63 -20.50
C ALA A 201 37.02 -27.86 -22.02
N SER A 202 36.67 -26.82 -22.79
CA SER A 202 36.63 -26.78 -24.25
C SER A 202 37.84 -26.02 -24.78
#